data_AF-A0A1F9SFB9-F1
#
_entry.id   AF-A0A1F9SFB9-F1
#
_cell.length_a   1.000
_cell.length_b   1.000
_cell.length_c   1.000
_cell.angle_alpha   90.00
_cell.angle_beta   90.00
_cell.angle_gamma   90.00
#
_symmetry.space_group_name_H-M   'P 1'
#
loop_
_entity.id
_entity.type
_entity.pdbx_description
1 polymer ?
#
loop_
_entity_poly.entity_id
_entity_poly.type
_entity_poly.pdbx_seq_one_letter_code
_entity_poly.pdbx_strand_id
1 'polypeptide(L)'
;MELKPLKMIGTYSQYRLKKFSELNNNLLAELHKNWPRGATHAVFQFGEPIKNEWRVTKPLLPKYNVALIYTAKPSAIKAKKVALPETLVRGELSTAKVGALYKRVLLDTHKKIKKLGPAFKAEIATALAALKKSSHESLFKAGRPVTLFAKYRRKNYIGKQCDWMLTGWGEATLSKRESVAVEDDFWSFVKRSKLPVDYKTRSFRRQGQQEARERGFKPHYVTVAKMP
;
A
#
# COMPACT_ATOMS: atom_id res chain seq x y z
N MET A 1 -2.37 30.62 -0.62
CA MET A 1 -2.61 30.13 -1.99
C MET A 1 -3.89 29.34 -1.90
N GLU A 2 -4.98 29.81 -2.51
CA GLU A 2 -6.29 29.18 -2.33
C GLU A 2 -6.30 27.79 -2.99
N LEU A 3 -6.32 26.73 -2.16
CA LEU A 3 -6.30 25.35 -2.63
C LEU A 3 -7.70 24.93 -3.10
N LYS A 4 -7.95 25.03 -4.41
CA LYS A 4 -9.24 24.63 -5.00
C LYS A 4 -9.28 23.14 -5.36
N PRO A 5 -10.32 22.39 -4.98
CA PRO A 5 -10.48 21.01 -5.38
C PRO A 5 -10.80 20.91 -6.88
N LEU A 6 -10.24 19.91 -7.55
CA LEU A 6 -10.55 19.58 -8.93
C LEU A 6 -11.90 18.88 -9.06
N LYS A 7 -12.12 17.85 -8.23
CA LYS A 7 -13.33 17.02 -8.21
C LYS A 7 -13.38 16.15 -6.97
N MET A 8 -14.54 15.57 -6.71
CA MET A 8 -14.74 14.56 -5.67
C MET A 8 -15.01 13.18 -6.29
N ILE A 9 -14.40 12.12 -5.75
CA ILE A 9 -14.71 10.73 -6.11
C ILE A 9 -15.04 9.96 -4.83
N GLY A 10 -16.32 9.63 -4.64
CA GLY A 10 -16.80 9.08 -3.38
C GLY A 10 -16.45 10.04 -2.24
N THR A 11 -15.67 9.59 -1.26
CA THR A 11 -15.20 10.42 -0.14
C THR A 11 -13.82 11.03 -0.36
N TYR A 12 -13.32 11.13 -1.60
CA TYR A 12 -11.96 11.61 -1.89
C TYR A 12 -12.03 12.94 -2.64
N SER A 13 -11.47 14.00 -2.05
CA SER A 13 -11.33 15.31 -2.70
C SER A 13 -9.99 15.37 -3.43
N GLN A 14 -10.01 15.62 -4.73
CA GLN A 14 -8.80 15.67 -5.56
C GLN A 14 -8.29 17.09 -5.73
N TYR A 15 -6.97 17.22 -5.74
CA TYR A 15 -6.24 18.46 -5.92
C TYR A 15 -5.13 18.26 -6.93
N ARG A 16 -4.74 19.35 -7.59
CA ARG A 16 -3.56 19.38 -8.44
C ARG A 16 -2.61 20.46 -7.97
N LEU A 17 -1.38 20.06 -7.71
CA LEU A 17 -0.26 20.95 -7.45
C LEU A 17 0.66 20.92 -8.67
N LYS A 18 1.47 21.96 -8.87
CA LYS A 18 2.43 21.95 -9.97
C LYS A 18 3.61 21.05 -9.62
N LYS A 19 4.22 21.28 -8.46
CA LYS A 19 5.40 20.54 -7.96
C LYS A 19 5.13 19.74 -6.71
N PHE A 20 5.86 18.65 -6.53
CA PHE A 20 5.74 17.84 -5.32
C PHE A 20 6.10 18.60 -4.04
N SER A 21 7.08 19.51 -4.11
CA SER A 21 7.52 20.36 -3.00
C SER A 21 6.46 21.34 -2.49
N GLU A 22 5.38 21.58 -3.24
CA GLU A 22 4.25 22.41 -2.80
C GLU A 22 3.41 21.70 -1.73
N LEU A 23 3.49 20.37 -1.64
CA LEU A 23 2.90 19.61 -0.54
C LEU A 23 3.74 19.82 0.74
N ASN A 24 3.45 20.90 1.47
CA ASN A 24 4.21 21.34 2.64
C ASN A 24 3.30 21.55 3.88
N ASN A 25 3.93 21.87 5.03
CA ASN A 25 3.21 22.08 6.29
C ASN A 25 2.18 23.20 6.24
N ASN A 26 2.46 24.29 5.50
CA ASN A 26 1.55 25.44 5.41
C ASN A 26 0.28 25.05 4.63
N LEU A 27 0.46 24.38 3.49
CA LEU A 27 -0.65 23.89 2.68
C LEU A 27 -1.53 22.92 3.45
N LEU A 28 -0.91 21.95 4.14
CA LEU A 28 -1.68 20.94 4.89
C LEU A 28 -2.35 21.53 6.14
N ALA A 29 -1.75 22.53 6.78
CA ALA A 29 -2.38 23.23 7.90
C ALA A 29 -3.65 23.98 7.43
N GLU A 30 -3.57 24.67 6.29
CA GLU A 30 -4.71 25.37 5.69
C GLU A 30 -5.81 24.38 5.27
N LEU A 31 -5.43 23.28 4.60
CA LEU A 31 -6.36 22.22 4.22
C LEU A 31 -7.07 21.60 5.43
N HIS A 32 -6.37 21.38 6.55
CA HIS A 32 -6.97 20.81 7.75
C HIS A 32 -7.92 21.78 8.46
N LYS A 33 -7.63 23.09 8.43
CA LYS A 33 -8.57 24.12 8.91
C LYS A 33 -9.87 24.12 8.10
N ASN A 34 -9.74 23.98 6.77
CA ASN A 34 -10.85 24.05 5.82
C ASN A 34 -11.07 22.70 5.13
N TRP A 35 -11.17 21.63 5.92
CA TRP A 35 -11.26 20.29 5.36
C TRP A 35 -12.55 20.12 4.54
N PRO A 36 -12.49 19.60 3.30
CA PRO A 36 -13.67 19.48 2.46
C PRO A 36 -14.77 18.65 3.13
N ARG A 37 -15.99 19.19 3.17
CA ARG A 37 -17.14 18.50 3.74
C ARG A 37 -17.34 17.14 3.07
N GLY A 38 -17.50 16.09 3.87
CA GLY A 38 -17.69 14.72 3.40
C GLY A 38 -16.43 13.99 2.91
N ALA A 39 -15.28 14.67 2.79
CA ALA A 39 -14.05 14.02 2.37
C ALA A 39 -13.39 13.26 3.54
N THR A 40 -13.01 12.00 3.31
CA THR A 40 -12.13 11.24 4.19
C THR A 40 -10.66 11.43 3.84
N HIS A 41 -10.36 11.77 2.58
CA HIS A 41 -9.01 12.01 2.10
C HIS A 41 -8.95 13.19 1.13
N ALA A 42 -7.84 13.92 1.18
CA ALA A 42 -7.36 14.76 0.10
C ALA A 42 -6.35 13.97 -0.76
N VAL A 43 -6.48 14.07 -2.09
CA VAL A 43 -5.67 13.31 -3.05
C VAL A 43 -4.97 14.29 -3.97
N PHE A 44 -3.65 14.32 -3.91
CA PHE A 44 -2.82 15.26 -4.64
C PHE A 44 -2.18 14.59 -5.86
N GLN A 45 -2.47 15.14 -7.04
CA GLN A 45 -1.76 14.89 -8.28
C GLN A 45 -0.83 16.05 -8.60
N PHE A 46 0.22 15.78 -9.38
CA PHE A 46 1.27 16.76 -9.66
C PHE A 46 1.42 16.98 -11.16
N GLY A 47 1.63 18.23 -11.56
CA GLY A 47 1.94 18.58 -12.95
C GLY A 47 3.31 18.09 -13.39
N GLU A 48 4.26 18.10 -12.46
CA GLU A 48 5.62 17.58 -12.65
C GLU A 48 5.79 16.19 -11.99
N PRO A 49 6.75 15.37 -12.47
CA PRO A 49 7.06 14.09 -11.83
C PRO A 49 7.42 14.26 -10.34
N ILE A 50 6.89 13.36 -9.51
CA ILE A 50 7.21 13.30 -8.08
C ILE A 50 8.71 12.95 -7.92
N LYS A 51 9.46 13.82 -7.25
CA LYS A 51 10.89 13.67 -6.94
C LYS A 51 11.16 14.04 -5.49
N ASN A 52 12.31 13.63 -4.96
CA ASN A 52 12.74 13.96 -3.59
C ASN A 52 11.72 13.55 -2.52
N GLU A 53 11.11 12.37 -2.68
CA GLU A 53 9.97 11.89 -1.90
C GLU A 53 10.20 12.04 -0.40
N TRP A 54 11.30 11.47 0.08
CA TRP A 54 11.69 11.53 1.47
C TRP A 54 11.87 12.96 2.00
N ARG A 55 12.50 13.85 1.21
CA ARG A 55 12.78 15.24 1.63
C ARG A 55 11.49 16.04 1.82
N VAL A 56 10.49 15.81 0.96
CA VAL A 56 9.20 16.50 1.04
C VAL A 56 8.30 15.88 2.12
N THR A 57 8.30 14.55 2.27
CA THR A 57 7.35 13.89 3.18
C THR A 57 7.83 13.84 4.63
N LYS A 58 9.15 13.77 4.87
CA LYS A 58 9.72 13.71 6.23
C LYS A 58 9.23 14.86 7.13
N PRO A 59 9.22 16.13 6.70
CA PRO A 59 8.76 17.25 7.53
C PRO A 59 7.25 17.30 7.80
N LEU A 60 6.44 16.54 7.06
CA LEU A 60 4.99 16.48 7.24
C LEU A 60 4.59 15.51 8.36
N LEU A 61 5.53 14.72 8.85
CA LEU A 61 5.31 13.70 9.86
C LEU A 61 5.83 14.15 11.23
N PRO A 62 5.23 13.67 12.32
CA PRO A 62 4.03 12.82 12.38
C PRO A 62 2.72 13.61 12.22
N LYS A 63 2.80 14.92 11.94
CA LYS A 63 1.69 15.87 11.97
C LYS A 63 0.53 15.53 11.04
N TYR A 64 0.77 14.84 9.93
CA TYR A 64 -0.27 14.49 8.96
C TYR A 64 -0.17 13.00 8.57
N ASN A 65 -1.32 12.37 8.35
CA ASN A 65 -1.38 11.01 7.80
C ASN A 65 -1.26 11.05 6.28
N VAL A 66 -0.03 11.11 5.79
CA VAL A 66 0.30 11.14 4.36
C VAL A 66 0.69 9.74 3.88
N ALA A 67 0.29 9.36 2.67
CA ALA A 67 0.79 8.15 2.01
C ALA A 67 1.09 8.43 0.55
N LEU A 68 2.24 7.94 0.08
CA LEU A 68 2.62 8.01 -1.31
C LEU A 68 2.22 6.73 -2.02
N ILE A 69 1.47 6.88 -3.12
CA ILE A 69 1.01 5.77 -3.93
C ILE A 69 1.92 5.64 -5.15
N TYR A 70 2.52 4.47 -5.25
CA TYR A 70 3.32 4.05 -6.39
C TYR A 70 2.45 3.19 -7.30
N THR A 71 2.53 3.38 -8.61
CA THR A 71 1.78 2.58 -9.59
C THR A 71 2.75 1.98 -10.60
N ALA A 72 2.50 0.73 -11.01
CA ALA A 72 3.19 0.07 -12.12
C ALA A 72 2.19 -0.60 -13.06
N LYS A 73 2.50 -0.63 -14.36
CA LYS A 73 1.89 -1.64 -15.25
C LYS A 73 2.49 -3.00 -14.92
N PRO A 74 1.73 -4.12 -15.03
CA PRO A 74 2.26 -5.46 -14.75
C PRO A 74 3.56 -5.78 -15.49
N SER A 75 3.68 -5.38 -16.75
CA SER A 75 4.89 -5.58 -17.56
C SER A 75 6.14 -4.86 -17.03
N ALA A 76 5.97 -3.76 -16.31
CA ALA A 76 7.08 -3.00 -15.72
C ALA A 76 7.56 -3.59 -14.38
N ILE A 77 6.80 -4.51 -13.78
CA ILE A 77 7.11 -5.09 -12.47
C ILE A 77 8.30 -6.05 -12.62
N LYS A 78 9.36 -5.79 -11.85
CA LYS A 78 10.57 -6.62 -11.83
C LYS A 78 10.45 -7.72 -10.77
N ALA A 79 10.38 -8.96 -11.23
CA ALA A 79 10.42 -10.16 -10.41
C ALA A 79 11.46 -11.09 -11.02
N LYS A 80 12.38 -11.62 -10.21
CA LYS A 80 13.34 -12.61 -10.69
C LYS A 80 12.64 -13.96 -10.74
N LYS A 81 13.01 -14.79 -11.72
CA LYS A 81 12.55 -16.18 -11.76
C LYS A 81 13.40 -16.97 -10.75
N VAL A 82 12.89 -17.15 -9.54
CA VAL A 82 13.53 -17.94 -8.49
C VAL A 82 12.71 -19.21 -8.29
N ALA A 83 13.39 -20.36 -8.29
CA ALA A 83 12.74 -21.63 -7.96
C ALA A 83 12.40 -21.64 -6.46
N LEU A 84 11.17 -22.04 -6.14
CA LEU A 84 10.78 -22.28 -4.75
C LEU A 84 11.61 -23.44 -4.19
N PRO A 85 12.22 -23.31 -3.01
CA PRO A 85 12.83 -24.43 -2.31
C PRO A 85 11.82 -25.56 -2.08
N GLU A 86 12.27 -26.81 -2.10
CA GLU A 86 11.43 -28.00 -1.87
C GLU A 86 10.73 -27.99 -0.50
N THR A 87 11.27 -27.22 0.46
CA THR A 87 10.67 -27.01 1.78
C THR A 87 9.40 -26.15 1.74
N LEU A 88 9.11 -25.48 0.62
CA LEU A 88 7.97 -24.60 0.43
C LEU A 88 7.05 -25.13 -0.68
N VAL A 89 5.80 -25.37 -0.34
CA VAL A 89 4.78 -25.83 -1.30
C VAL A 89 3.65 -24.82 -1.42
N ARG A 90 3.09 -24.66 -2.63
CA ARG A 90 1.87 -23.86 -2.81
C ARG A 90 0.68 -24.59 -2.17
N GLY A 91 -0.21 -23.84 -1.57
CA GLY A 91 -1.47 -24.37 -1.08
C GLY A 91 -2.54 -23.30 -1.03
N GLU A 92 -3.78 -23.74 -0.85
CA GLU A 92 -4.93 -22.87 -0.76
C GLU A 92 -5.34 -22.66 0.69
N LEU A 93 -5.85 -21.46 0.98
CA LEU A 93 -6.46 -21.13 2.25
C LEU A 93 -7.93 -20.79 2.01
N SER A 94 -8.82 -21.32 2.84
CA SER A 94 -10.20 -20.85 2.87
C SER A 94 -10.25 -19.37 3.29
N THR A 95 -11.31 -18.66 2.91
CA THR A 95 -11.48 -17.24 3.26
C THR A 95 -11.38 -16.99 4.76
N ALA A 96 -11.89 -17.91 5.59
CA ALA A 96 -11.76 -17.83 7.04
C ALA A 96 -10.29 -17.91 7.50
N LYS A 97 -9.52 -18.84 6.95
CA LYS A 97 -8.09 -18.99 7.26
C LYS A 97 -7.26 -17.81 6.76
N VAL A 98 -7.58 -17.23 5.60
CA VAL A 98 -6.95 -16.00 5.10
C VAL A 98 -7.17 -14.83 6.07
N GLY A 99 -8.40 -14.64 6.53
CA GLY A 99 -8.72 -13.59 7.50
C GLY A 99 -7.99 -13.76 8.84
N ALA A 100 -7.90 -15.00 9.34
CA ALA A 100 -7.14 -15.32 10.56
C ALA A 100 -5.64 -15.08 10.38
N LEU A 101 -5.06 -15.53 9.25
CA LEU A 101 -3.65 -15.33 8.94
C LEU A 101 -3.32 -13.84 8.81
N TYR A 102 -4.16 -13.05 8.12
CA TYR A 102 -3.94 -11.60 8.04
C TYR A 102 -3.94 -10.92 9.41
N LYS A 103 -4.83 -11.32 10.33
CA LYS A 103 -4.80 -10.81 11.71
C LYS A 103 -3.48 -11.17 12.42
N ARG A 104 -2.95 -12.38 12.21
CA ARG A 104 -1.62 -12.78 12.69
C ARG A 104 -0.51 -11.91 12.08
N VAL A 105 -0.52 -11.69 10.76
CA VAL A 105 0.41 -10.79 10.07
C VAL A 105 0.42 -9.41 10.72
N LEU A 106 -0.77 -8.85 11.00
CA LEU A 106 -0.86 -7.56 11.68
C LEU A 106 -0.20 -7.59 13.07
N LEU A 107 -0.35 -8.68 13.84
CA LEU A 107 0.24 -8.80 15.18
C LEU A 107 1.76 -8.87 15.12
N ASP A 108 2.29 -9.64 14.16
CA ASP A 108 3.73 -9.81 13.95
C ASP A 108 4.39 -8.50 13.49
N THR A 109 3.74 -7.79 12.55
CA THR A 109 4.26 -6.55 11.95
C THR A 109 4.02 -5.32 12.83
N HIS A 110 2.94 -5.32 13.61
CA HIS A 110 2.54 -4.21 14.48
C HIS A 110 2.34 -4.72 15.89
N LYS A 111 3.42 -5.13 16.57
CA LYS A 111 3.46 -5.68 17.96
C LYS A 111 2.62 -4.92 19.00
N LYS A 112 2.19 -3.67 18.71
CA LYS A 112 1.33 -2.82 19.52
C LYS A 112 -0.01 -2.48 18.83
N ILE A 113 -0.69 -3.41 18.13
CA ILE A 113 -2.00 -3.16 17.49
C ILE A 113 -2.97 -2.45 18.44
N LYS A 114 -3.00 -2.83 19.71
CA LYS A 114 -3.89 -2.25 20.74
C LYS A 114 -3.68 -0.74 20.95
N LYS A 115 -2.50 -0.20 20.61
CA LYS A 115 -2.18 1.24 20.69
C LYS A 115 -2.45 1.99 19.38
N LEU A 116 -2.97 1.33 18.36
CA LEU A 116 -3.27 1.96 17.08
C LEU A 116 -4.62 2.68 17.15
N GLY A 117 -4.64 3.94 16.71
CA GLY A 117 -5.81 4.82 16.78
C GLY A 117 -6.97 4.39 15.86
N PRO A 118 -8.16 5.00 16.01
CA PRO A 118 -9.37 4.63 15.27
C PRO A 118 -9.19 4.56 13.75
N ALA A 119 -8.41 5.46 13.16
CA ALA A 119 -8.12 5.48 11.73
C ALA A 119 -7.43 4.18 11.25
N PHE A 120 -6.46 3.66 12.02
CA PHE A 120 -5.78 2.42 11.66
C PHE A 120 -6.71 1.21 11.80
N LYS A 121 -7.57 1.20 12.84
CA LYS A 121 -8.59 0.15 13.01
C LYS A 121 -9.57 0.11 11.84
N ALA A 122 -10.04 1.26 11.36
CA ALA A 122 -10.90 1.37 10.17
C ALA A 122 -10.21 0.83 8.91
N GLU A 123 -8.90 1.04 8.77
CA GLU A 123 -8.11 0.50 7.66
C GLU A 123 -7.94 -1.00 7.72
N ILE A 124 -7.71 -1.57 8.92
CA ILE A 124 -7.71 -3.02 9.11
C ILE A 124 -9.07 -3.59 8.71
N ALA A 125 -10.18 -2.98 9.15
CA ALA A 125 -11.52 -3.42 8.80
C ALA A 125 -11.74 -3.38 7.27
N THR A 126 -11.29 -2.31 6.62
CA THR A 126 -11.33 -2.17 5.15
C THR A 126 -10.51 -3.26 4.45
N ALA A 127 -9.30 -3.54 4.95
CA ALA A 127 -8.44 -4.58 4.39
C ALA A 127 -9.03 -5.99 4.59
N LEU A 128 -9.60 -6.28 5.77
CA LEU A 128 -10.30 -7.53 6.05
C LEU A 128 -11.52 -7.73 5.15
N ALA A 129 -12.30 -6.68 4.90
CA ALA A 129 -13.41 -6.72 3.96
C ALA A 129 -12.94 -6.97 2.52
N ALA A 130 -11.84 -6.32 2.12
CA ALA A 130 -11.24 -6.50 0.80
C ALA A 130 -10.65 -7.91 0.61
N LEU A 131 -10.10 -8.53 1.66
CA LEU A 131 -9.53 -9.88 1.59
C LEU A 131 -10.56 -10.93 1.16
N LYS A 132 -11.83 -10.78 1.56
CA LYS A 132 -12.91 -11.70 1.16
C LYS A 132 -13.13 -11.79 -0.35
N LYS A 133 -12.73 -10.75 -1.09
CA LYS A 133 -12.88 -10.63 -2.54
C LYS A 133 -11.52 -10.51 -3.23
N SER A 134 -10.44 -10.77 -2.51
CA SER A 134 -9.08 -10.64 -3.01
C SER A 134 -8.68 -11.91 -3.76
N SER A 135 -7.81 -11.74 -4.76
CA SER A 135 -6.96 -12.85 -5.19
C SER A 135 -5.87 -13.02 -4.15
N HIS A 136 -5.63 -14.24 -3.70
CA HIS A 136 -4.63 -14.53 -2.68
C HIS A 136 -3.93 -15.86 -2.92
N GLU A 137 -2.68 -15.95 -2.49
CA GLU A 137 -1.85 -17.16 -2.54
C GLU A 137 -1.06 -17.30 -1.24
N SER A 138 -0.70 -18.55 -0.92
CA SER A 138 0.11 -18.87 0.26
C SER A 138 1.04 -20.03 -0.02
N LEU A 139 2.20 -19.98 0.63
CA LEU A 139 3.18 -21.06 0.68
C LEU A 139 3.12 -21.71 2.05
N PHE A 140 3.40 -23.00 2.07
CA PHE A 140 3.34 -23.84 3.27
C PHE A 140 4.70 -24.50 3.51
N LYS A 141 5.07 -24.61 4.79
CA LYS A 141 6.24 -25.34 5.27
C LYS A 141 5.80 -26.30 6.36
N ALA A 142 6.05 -27.59 6.17
CA ALA A 142 5.59 -28.65 7.07
C ALA A 142 4.07 -28.52 7.41
N GLY A 143 3.24 -28.35 6.37
CA GLY A 143 1.78 -28.25 6.50
C GLY A 143 1.23 -26.94 7.09
N ARG A 144 2.09 -25.98 7.45
CA ARG A 144 1.66 -24.68 8.02
C ARG A 144 1.85 -23.54 7.01
N PRO A 145 0.90 -22.59 6.90
CA PRO A 145 1.06 -21.44 6.02
C PRO A 145 2.13 -20.50 6.57
N VAL A 146 3.13 -20.19 5.74
CA VAL A 146 4.28 -19.34 6.07
C VAL A 146 4.33 -18.06 5.25
N THR A 147 3.41 -17.87 4.30
CA THR A 147 3.23 -16.61 3.58
C THR A 147 1.76 -16.26 3.40
N LEU A 148 1.49 -14.99 3.10
CA LEU A 148 0.20 -14.52 2.63
C LEU A 148 0.44 -13.41 1.61
N PHE A 149 0.06 -13.68 0.37
CA PHE A 149 0.05 -12.69 -0.71
C PHE A 149 -1.40 -12.39 -1.05
N ALA A 150 -1.79 -11.13 -1.08
CA ALA A 150 -3.14 -10.76 -1.50
C ALA A 150 -3.16 -9.46 -2.29
N LYS A 151 -4.00 -9.44 -3.32
CA LYS A 151 -4.32 -8.25 -4.11
C LYS A 151 -5.83 -8.13 -4.33
N TYR A 152 -6.33 -6.91 -4.30
CA TYR A 152 -7.75 -6.62 -4.45
C TYR A 152 -7.99 -5.59 -5.53
N ARG A 153 -8.89 -5.94 -6.46
CA ARG A 153 -9.30 -5.05 -7.54
C ARG A 153 -10.19 -3.94 -6.99
N ARG A 154 -9.87 -2.69 -7.32
CA ARG A 154 -10.67 -1.52 -6.93
C ARG A 154 -10.53 -0.38 -7.92
N LYS A 155 -11.43 0.60 -7.81
CA LYS A 155 -11.15 1.96 -8.28
C LYS A 155 -10.22 2.64 -7.27
N ASN A 156 -9.10 3.17 -7.74
CA ASN A 156 -8.15 3.88 -6.90
C ASN A 156 -8.63 5.30 -6.57
N TYR A 157 -7.83 6.06 -5.81
CA TYR A 157 -8.19 7.38 -5.32
C TYR A 157 -8.37 8.44 -6.43
N ILE A 158 -7.88 8.14 -7.65
CA ILE A 158 -8.04 8.97 -8.84
C ILE A 158 -9.11 8.44 -9.81
N GLY A 159 -9.85 7.39 -9.42
CA GLY A 159 -10.97 6.84 -10.18
C GLY A 159 -10.63 5.79 -11.24
N LYS A 160 -9.37 5.34 -11.32
CA LYS A 160 -8.92 4.33 -12.28
C LYS A 160 -9.01 2.93 -11.68
N GLN A 161 -9.38 1.93 -12.49
CA GLN A 161 -9.32 0.53 -12.07
C GLN A 161 -7.87 0.09 -11.88
N CYS A 162 -7.57 -0.52 -10.74
CA CYS A 162 -6.25 -1.05 -10.40
C CYS A 162 -6.39 -2.30 -9.54
N ASP A 163 -5.32 -3.09 -9.46
CA ASP A 163 -5.15 -4.07 -8.39
C ASP A 163 -4.36 -3.42 -7.26
N TRP A 164 -4.90 -3.41 -6.04
CA TRP A 164 -4.21 -2.92 -4.85
C TRP A 164 -3.47 -4.07 -4.16
N MET A 165 -2.18 -3.90 -3.90
CA MET A 165 -1.39 -4.82 -3.05
C MET A 165 -1.87 -4.71 -1.60
N LEU A 166 -2.69 -5.67 -1.16
CA LEU A 166 -3.24 -5.71 0.20
C LEU A 166 -2.19 -6.13 1.22
N THR A 167 -1.46 -7.20 0.92
CA THR A 167 -0.39 -7.72 1.77
C THR A 167 0.59 -8.57 0.98
N GLY A 168 1.86 -8.49 1.39
CA GLY A 168 2.91 -9.43 1.06
C GLY A 168 3.66 -9.73 2.35
N TRP A 169 3.45 -10.93 2.89
CA TRP A 169 4.06 -11.35 4.15
C TRP A 169 4.71 -12.72 4.01
N GLY A 170 5.86 -12.87 4.68
CA GLY A 170 6.54 -14.14 4.90
C GLY A 170 6.95 -14.26 6.37
N GLU A 171 6.92 -15.47 6.91
CA GLU A 171 7.25 -15.74 8.31
C GLU A 171 8.74 -15.47 8.60
N ALA A 172 9.04 -14.90 9.77
CA ALA A 172 10.41 -14.52 10.13
C ALA A 172 11.36 -15.71 10.34
N THR A 173 10.82 -16.92 10.52
CA THR A 173 11.59 -18.17 10.73
C THR A 173 12.04 -18.81 9.42
N LEU A 174 11.73 -18.21 8.26
CA LEU A 174 12.24 -18.67 6.98
C LEU A 174 13.75 -18.48 6.93
N SER A 175 14.46 -19.47 6.38
CA SER A 175 15.88 -19.35 6.08
C SER A 175 16.13 -18.21 5.08
N LYS A 176 17.39 -17.78 4.94
CA LYS A 176 17.77 -16.75 3.97
C LYS A 176 17.37 -17.14 2.54
N ARG A 177 17.58 -18.41 2.15
CA ARG A 177 17.21 -18.93 0.82
C ARG A 177 15.69 -18.89 0.60
N GLU A 178 14.92 -19.33 1.59
CA GLU A 178 13.45 -19.29 1.53
C GLU A 178 12.93 -17.87 1.46
N SER A 179 13.50 -16.96 2.26
CA SER A 179 13.08 -15.55 2.30
C SER A 179 13.25 -14.86 0.94
N VAL A 180 14.38 -15.07 0.28
CA VAL A 180 14.62 -14.54 -1.08
C VAL A 180 13.63 -15.12 -2.09
N ALA A 181 13.39 -16.44 -2.04
CA ALA A 181 12.42 -17.08 -2.93
C ALA A 181 10.98 -16.59 -2.70
N VAL A 182 10.58 -16.40 -1.44
CA VAL A 182 9.28 -15.85 -1.04
C VAL A 182 9.09 -14.42 -1.55
N GLU A 183 10.13 -13.58 -1.45
CA GLU A 183 10.08 -12.21 -1.95
C GLU A 183 9.85 -12.18 -3.47
N ASP A 184 10.62 -12.94 -4.25
CA ASP A 184 10.44 -12.98 -5.70
C ASP A 184 9.14 -13.69 -6.13
N ASP A 185 8.64 -14.66 -5.35
CA ASP A 185 7.32 -15.25 -5.58
C ASP A 185 6.19 -14.25 -5.38
N PHE A 186 6.29 -13.42 -4.34
CA PHE A 186 5.36 -12.32 -4.10
C PHE A 186 5.33 -11.36 -5.30
N TRP A 187 6.49 -10.92 -5.79
CA TRP A 187 6.52 -10.01 -6.94
C TRP A 187 6.02 -10.67 -8.22
N SER A 188 6.24 -11.98 -8.37
CA SER A 188 5.64 -12.76 -9.46
C SER A 188 4.11 -12.81 -9.36
N PHE A 189 3.55 -12.98 -8.16
CA PHE A 189 2.11 -12.90 -7.90
C PHE A 189 1.51 -11.53 -8.25
N VAL A 190 2.21 -10.46 -7.87
CA VAL A 190 1.82 -9.08 -8.20
C VAL A 190 1.86 -8.86 -9.71
N LYS A 191 2.92 -9.33 -10.38
CA LYS A 191 3.12 -9.23 -11.83
C LYS A 191 2.05 -9.96 -12.66
N ARG A 192 1.38 -10.98 -12.11
CA ARG A 192 0.22 -11.65 -12.75
C ARG A 192 -1.05 -10.79 -12.80
N SER A 193 -1.03 -9.55 -12.30
CA SER A 193 -2.15 -8.62 -12.46
C SER A 193 -2.47 -8.36 -13.94
N LYS A 194 -3.76 -8.18 -14.25
CA LYS A 194 -4.23 -7.72 -15.57
C LYS A 194 -4.43 -6.19 -15.63
N LEU A 195 -4.31 -5.52 -14.48
CA LEU A 195 -4.49 -4.07 -14.31
C LEU A 195 -3.22 -3.42 -13.79
N PRO A 196 -3.07 -2.08 -13.90
CA PRO A 196 -2.07 -1.36 -13.13
C PRO A 196 -2.16 -1.72 -11.65
N VAL A 197 -1.01 -1.86 -11.00
CA VAL A 197 -0.91 -2.25 -9.60
C VAL A 197 -0.53 -1.06 -8.75
N ASP A 198 -1.28 -0.79 -7.70
CA ASP A 198 -1.00 0.25 -6.72
C ASP A 198 -0.29 -0.34 -5.50
N TYR A 199 0.92 0.15 -5.23
CA TYR A 199 1.70 -0.07 -4.02
C TYR A 199 1.60 1.17 -3.12
N LYS A 200 0.84 1.05 -2.02
CA LYS A 200 0.69 2.10 -1.01
C LYS A 200 1.80 1.98 0.03
N THR A 201 2.70 2.95 0.06
CA THR A 201 3.71 3.05 1.14
C THR A 201 3.15 3.94 2.26
N ARG A 202 2.60 3.30 3.30
CA ARG A 202 2.31 3.97 4.58
C ARG A 202 3.64 4.08 5.34
N SER A 203 3.84 5.17 6.07
CA SER A 203 4.98 5.34 6.99
C SER A 203 6.35 5.64 6.35
N PHE A 204 6.41 6.01 5.07
CA PHE A 204 7.60 6.56 4.39
C PHE A 204 8.93 5.88 4.77
N ARG A 205 8.92 4.55 4.95
CA ARG A 205 10.17 3.82 5.10
C ARG A 205 10.93 4.04 3.80
N ARG A 206 12.08 4.70 3.87
CA ARG A 206 12.98 4.89 2.72
C ARG A 206 13.18 3.56 1.98
N GLN A 207 13.27 2.47 2.74
CA GLN A 207 13.30 1.10 2.23
C GLN A 207 12.10 0.73 1.35
N GLY A 208 10.86 1.02 1.76
CA GLY A 208 9.68 0.71 0.94
C GLY A 208 9.57 1.57 -0.32
N GLN A 209 10.04 2.82 -0.27
CA GLN A 209 10.15 3.68 -1.47
C GLN A 209 11.20 3.15 -2.44
N GLN A 210 12.34 2.73 -1.90
CA GLN A 210 13.42 2.12 -2.66
C GLN A 210 12.98 0.81 -3.30
N GLU A 211 12.37 -0.09 -2.53
CA GLU A 211 11.81 -1.36 -3.00
C GLU A 211 10.80 -1.12 -4.12
N ALA A 212 9.85 -0.19 -3.95
CA ALA A 212 8.88 0.14 -5.00
C ALA A 212 9.58 0.51 -6.33
N ARG A 213 10.62 1.35 -6.27
CA ARG A 213 11.39 1.77 -7.45
C ARG A 213 12.20 0.62 -8.05
N GLU A 214 12.88 -0.16 -7.22
CA GLU A 214 13.65 -1.34 -7.64
C GLU A 214 12.76 -2.34 -8.37
N ARG A 215 11.52 -2.48 -7.93
CA ARG A 215 10.49 -3.35 -8.51
C ARG A 215 9.75 -2.73 -9.69
N GLY A 216 10.14 -1.52 -10.13
CA GLY A 216 9.65 -0.88 -11.36
C GLY A 216 8.43 0.01 -11.19
N PHE A 217 8.01 0.29 -9.95
CA PHE A 217 6.92 1.22 -9.68
C PHE A 217 7.39 2.67 -9.72
N LYS A 218 6.48 3.56 -10.11
CA LYS A 218 6.72 5.01 -10.14
C LYS A 218 5.75 5.72 -9.19
N PRO A 219 6.20 6.75 -8.45
CA PRO A 219 5.32 7.54 -7.62
C PRO A 219 4.30 8.26 -8.51
N HIS A 220 3.02 8.19 -8.15
CA HIS A 220 1.92 8.64 -9.02
C HIS A 220 1.07 9.73 -8.38
N TYR A 221 0.66 9.55 -7.13
CA TYR A 221 -0.14 10.54 -6.40
C TYR A 221 0.01 10.34 -4.88
N VAL A 222 -0.36 11.37 -4.12
CA VAL A 222 -0.31 11.34 -2.65
C VAL A 222 -1.72 11.41 -2.07
N THR A 223 -1.95 10.66 -1.00
CA THR A 223 -3.18 10.75 -0.20
C THR A 223 -2.85 11.33 1.17
N VAL A 224 -3.63 12.30 1.63
CA VAL A 224 -3.64 12.81 3.01
C VAL A 224 -4.98 12.44 3.62
N ALA A 225 -4.98 11.70 4.72
CA ALA A 225 -6.21 11.34 5.41
C ALA A 225 -6.63 12.46 6.38
N LYS A 226 -7.95 12.66 6.52
CA LYS A 226 -8.50 13.53 7.56
C LYS A 226 -8.02 13.03 8.92
N MET A 227 -7.50 13.94 9.74
CA MET A 227 -7.17 13.63 11.14
C MET A 227 -8.29 14.15 12.05
N PRO A 228 -8.54 13.49 13.20
CA PRO A 228 -9.45 13.99 14.22
C PRO A 228 -9.06 15.39 14.72
#